data_AF-A0A834MZB4-F1
#
_entry.id   AF-A0A834MZB4-F1
#
_cell.length_a   1.000
_cell.length_b   1.000
_cell.length_c   1.000
_cell.angle_alpha   90.00
_cell.angle_beta   90.00
_cell.angle_gamma   90.00
#
_symmetry.space_group_name_H-M   'P 1'
#
loop_
_entity.id
_entity.type
_entity.pdbx_description
1 polymer ?
#
loop_
_entity_poly.entity_id
_entity_poly.type
_entity_poly.pdbx_seq_one_letter_code
_entity_poly.pdbx_strand_id
1 'polypeptide(L)'
;MVFLSLNLLVRSRGPDEFWRKRKIFQIAAHFIGRRRNCYSISIRNVHRSLVFATKGRKLKKEDMRELWITRNNAATLEHDMDLKTFNEGLTRCNILLNYKSLADLACWEPRTFKSLVAIANARAQQDGFNKQKTKKESTTVITNGLIE
;
A
#
# COMPACT_ATOMS: atom_id res chain seq x y z
N MET A 1 -54.61 -17.40 32.32
CA MET A 1 -53.43 -18.05 31.72
C MET A 1 -53.08 -19.26 32.56
N VAL A 2 -53.39 -20.47 32.09
CA VAL A 2 -53.16 -21.69 32.89
C VAL A 2 -52.10 -22.53 32.19
N PHE A 3 -50.89 -22.52 32.75
CA PHE A 3 -49.87 -23.50 32.42
C PHE A 3 -50.26 -24.81 33.11
N LEU A 4 -50.83 -25.76 32.36
CA LEU A 4 -51.36 -27.02 32.89
C LEU A 4 -50.29 -28.09 33.19
N SER A 5 -49.01 -27.84 32.87
CA SER A 5 -47.91 -28.75 33.19
C SER A 5 -46.61 -28.02 33.55
N LEU A 6 -45.85 -28.57 34.52
CA LEU A 6 -44.56 -28.04 34.97
C LEU A 6 -43.55 -27.87 33.83
N ASN A 7 -43.60 -28.71 32.80
CA ASN A 7 -42.72 -28.63 31.63
C ASN A 7 -42.88 -27.35 30.80
N LEU A 8 -44.09 -26.79 30.73
CA LEU A 8 -44.35 -25.52 30.05
C LEU A 8 -43.93 -24.29 30.88
N LEU A 9 -43.63 -24.50 32.17
CA LEU A 9 -43.13 -23.48 33.11
C LEU A 9 -41.59 -23.43 33.09
N VAL A 10 -40.92 -24.51 32.65
CA VAL A 10 -39.46 -24.60 32.51
C VAL A 10 -39.05 -24.03 31.14
N ARG A 11 -38.62 -22.77 31.11
CA ARG A 11 -37.96 -22.19 29.94
C ARG A 11 -36.58 -22.83 29.75
N SER A 12 -36.49 -23.94 29.02
CA SER A 12 -35.21 -24.53 28.62
C SER A 12 -34.55 -23.67 27.55
N ARG A 13 -33.28 -23.30 27.75
CA ARG A 13 -32.49 -22.62 26.71
C ARG A 13 -32.12 -23.68 25.65
N GLY A 14 -32.56 -23.49 24.41
CA GLY A 14 -32.29 -24.40 23.29
C GLY A 14 -30.82 -24.40 22.82
N PRO A 15 -30.47 -25.19 21.78
CA PRO A 15 -29.10 -25.33 21.28
C PRO A 15 -28.58 -24.09 20.53
N ASP A 16 -29.37 -23.02 20.43
CA ASP A 16 -29.04 -21.79 19.71
C ASP A 16 -27.73 -21.14 20.19
N GLU A 17 -27.44 -21.22 21.49
CA GLU A 17 -26.21 -20.69 22.06
C GLU A 17 -24.97 -21.40 21.48
N PHE A 18 -25.04 -22.72 21.33
CA PHE A 18 -23.95 -23.52 20.78
C PHE A 18 -23.66 -23.12 19.33
N TRP A 19 -24.68 -23.02 18.48
CA TRP A 19 -24.51 -22.63 17.08
C TRP A 19 -23.98 -21.19 16.92
N ARG A 20 -24.39 -20.27 17.80
CA ARG A 20 -23.86 -18.89 17.84
C ARG A 20 -22.36 -18.88 18.16
N LYS A 21 -21.93 -19.62 19.19
CA LYS A 21 -20.50 -19.74 19.54
C LYS A 21 -19.71 -20.41 18.44
N ARG A 22 -20.28 -21.44 17.79
CA ARG A 22 -19.62 -22.17 16.70
C ARG A 22 -19.28 -21.27 15.50
N LYS A 23 -20.17 -20.33 15.13
CA LYS A 23 -19.87 -19.32 14.07
C LYS A 23 -18.63 -18.48 14.39
N ILE A 24 -18.48 -18.03 15.65
CA ILE A 24 -17.31 -17.26 16.07
C ILE A 24 -16.04 -18.12 16.04
N PHE A 25 -16.13 -19.38 16.48
CA PHE A 25 -14.99 -20.29 16.43
C PHE A 25 -14.56 -20.66 15.01
N GLN A 26 -15.49 -20.70 14.04
CA GLN A 26 -15.13 -20.86 12.62
C GLN A 26 -14.24 -19.73 12.13
N ILE A 27 -14.55 -18.47 12.48
CA ILE A 27 -13.73 -17.32 12.11
C ILE A 27 -12.38 -17.33 12.88
N ALA A 28 -12.38 -17.80 14.12
CA ALA A 28 -11.19 -17.86 14.97
C ALA A 28 -10.35 -19.13 14.78
N ALA A 29 -10.65 -20.00 13.81
CA ALA A 29 -10.07 -21.34 13.69
C ALA A 29 -8.52 -21.34 13.62
N HIS A 30 -7.96 -20.35 12.92
CA HIS A 30 -6.51 -20.18 12.73
C HIS A 30 -5.84 -19.28 13.78
N PHE A 31 -6.56 -18.89 14.84
CA PHE A 31 -5.94 -18.17 15.94
C PHE A 31 -5.07 -19.10 16.79
N ILE A 32 -4.06 -18.54 17.46
CA ILE A 32 -3.09 -19.31 18.24
C ILE A 32 -3.48 -19.34 19.72
N GLY A 33 -3.48 -20.52 20.35
CA GLY A 33 -3.74 -20.67 21.79
C GLY A 33 -5.18 -20.36 22.21
N ARG A 34 -5.39 -19.81 23.41
CA ARG A 34 -6.72 -19.64 24.02
C ARG A 34 -7.70 -18.78 23.22
N ARG A 35 -7.23 -17.87 22.36
CA ARG A 35 -8.07 -17.07 21.46
C ARG A 35 -8.79 -17.90 20.39
N ARG A 36 -8.41 -19.15 20.15
CA ARG A 36 -9.13 -20.07 19.26
C ARG A 36 -10.19 -20.90 19.98
N ASN A 37 -9.99 -21.18 21.28
CA ASN A 37 -10.78 -22.16 22.05
C ASN A 37 -11.72 -21.52 23.08
N CYS A 38 -11.40 -20.35 23.63
CA CYS A 38 -12.16 -19.73 24.72
C CYS A 38 -13.04 -18.59 24.19
N TYR A 39 -14.37 -18.78 24.18
CA TYR A 39 -15.33 -17.87 23.55
C TYR A 39 -15.14 -16.40 23.96
N SER A 40 -15.04 -16.10 25.26
CA SER A 40 -14.88 -14.74 25.78
C SER A 40 -13.60 -14.04 25.30
N ILE A 41 -12.55 -14.80 24.97
CA ILE A 41 -11.30 -14.28 24.41
C ILE A 41 -11.44 -14.21 22.88
N SER A 42 -11.98 -15.24 22.25
CA SER A 42 -12.17 -15.35 20.80
C SER A 42 -12.99 -14.20 20.25
N ILE A 43 -14.14 -13.88 20.86
CA ILE A 43 -15.03 -12.83 20.35
C ILE A 43 -14.34 -11.47 20.30
N ARG A 44 -13.61 -11.10 21.35
CA ARG A 44 -12.83 -9.84 21.41
C ARG A 44 -11.76 -9.79 20.32
N ASN A 45 -11.06 -10.89 20.09
CA ASN A 45 -10.04 -10.96 19.04
C ASN A 45 -10.66 -10.93 17.64
N VAL A 46 -11.76 -11.65 17.41
CA VAL A 46 -12.47 -11.65 16.12
C VAL A 46 -12.92 -10.23 15.77
N HIS A 47 -13.54 -9.50 16.71
CA HIS A 47 -13.92 -8.11 16.48
C HIS A 47 -12.72 -7.23 16.12
N ARG A 48 -11.61 -7.36 16.86
CA ARG A 48 -10.37 -6.62 16.56
C ARG A 48 -9.81 -6.96 15.17
N SER A 49 -9.78 -8.25 14.81
CA SER A 49 -9.32 -8.70 13.49
C SER A 49 -10.20 -8.19 12.35
N LEU A 50 -11.52 -8.13 12.54
CA LEU A 50 -12.44 -7.58 11.53
C LEU A 50 -12.23 -6.07 11.34
N VAL A 51 -12.00 -5.32 12.43
CA VAL A 51 -11.64 -3.89 12.35
C VAL A 51 -10.31 -3.70 11.63
N PHE A 52 -9.31 -4.55 11.89
CA PHE A 52 -8.04 -4.47 11.15
C PHE A 52 -8.19 -4.89 9.70
N ALA A 53 -9.04 -5.86 9.37
CA ALA A 53 -9.29 -6.25 8.00
C ALA A 53 -9.91 -5.09 7.19
N THR A 54 -10.85 -4.34 7.76
CA THR A 54 -11.44 -3.17 7.08
C THR A 54 -10.43 -2.03 6.91
N LYS A 55 -9.61 -1.74 7.93
CA LYS A 55 -8.52 -0.76 7.85
C LYS A 55 -7.45 -1.20 6.83
N GLY A 56 -7.02 -2.45 6.89
CA GLY A 56 -5.98 -3.03 6.03
C GLY A 56 -6.34 -3.00 4.54
N ARG A 57 -7.63 -3.11 4.17
CA ARG A 57 -8.07 -2.92 2.77
C ARG A 57 -7.80 -1.51 2.24
N LYS A 58 -7.82 -0.49 3.10
CA LYS A 58 -7.49 0.89 2.72
C LYS A 58 -5.97 1.05 2.62
N LEU A 59 -5.25 0.65 3.68
CA LEU A 59 -3.79 0.73 3.75
C LEU A 59 -3.11 -0.02 2.60
N LYS A 60 -3.60 -1.22 2.22
CA LYS A 60 -3.07 -1.98 1.08
C LYS A 60 -3.02 -1.16 -0.21
N LYS A 61 -3.95 -0.23 -0.44
CA LYS A 61 -3.95 0.60 -1.65
C LYS A 61 -2.84 1.65 -1.60
N GLU A 62 -2.55 2.19 -0.43
CA GLU A 62 -1.48 3.15 -0.17
C GLU A 62 -0.12 2.46 -0.27
N ASP A 63 0.06 1.32 0.43
CA ASP A 63 1.29 0.52 0.41
C ASP A 63 1.67 0.09 -1.02
N MET A 64 0.69 -0.37 -1.81
CA MET A 64 0.93 -0.76 -3.20
C MET A 64 1.31 0.44 -4.07
N ARG A 65 0.70 1.61 -3.84
CA ARG A 65 1.06 2.83 -4.56
C ARG A 65 2.48 3.27 -4.24
N GLU A 66 2.85 3.25 -2.96
CA GLU A 66 4.21 3.56 -2.52
C GLU A 66 5.23 2.61 -3.17
N LEU A 67 4.95 1.31 -3.18
CA LEU A 67 5.80 0.31 -3.84
C LEU A 67 5.99 0.62 -5.33
N TRP A 68 4.92 0.95 -6.05
CA TRP A 68 5.00 1.30 -7.48
C TRP A 68 5.78 2.59 -7.71
N ILE A 69 5.62 3.59 -6.86
CA ILE A 69 6.41 4.84 -6.92
C ILE A 69 7.89 4.52 -6.73
N THR A 70 8.24 3.74 -5.72
CA THR A 70 9.62 3.36 -5.41
C THR A 70 10.27 2.58 -6.56
N ARG A 71 9.54 1.62 -7.15
CA ARG A 71 10.03 0.86 -8.32
C ARG A 71 10.26 1.76 -9.53
N ASN A 72 9.31 2.64 -9.85
CA ASN A 72 9.46 3.58 -10.95
C ASN A 72 10.62 4.56 -10.71
N ASN A 73 10.82 5.02 -9.47
CA ASN A 73 11.94 5.88 -9.12
C ASN A 73 13.28 5.19 -9.38
N ALA A 74 13.42 3.92 -8.98
CA ALA A 74 14.62 3.14 -9.26
C ALA A 74 14.87 3.01 -10.78
N ALA A 75 13.82 2.71 -11.55
CA ALA A 75 13.93 2.55 -13.00
C ALA A 75 14.24 3.87 -13.74
N THR A 76 13.71 5.01 -13.30
CA THR A 76 14.06 6.31 -13.90
C THR A 76 15.50 6.74 -13.55
N LEU A 77 15.98 6.38 -12.35
CA LEU A 77 17.36 6.65 -11.93
C LEU A 77 18.38 5.88 -12.78
N GLU A 78 18.07 4.65 -13.23
CA GLU A 78 18.91 3.92 -14.20
C GLU A 78 19.04 4.61 -15.56
N HIS A 79 18.21 5.63 -15.82
CA HIS A 79 18.20 6.43 -17.03
C HIS A 79 18.51 7.91 -16.77
N ASP A 80 19.16 8.21 -15.63
CA ASP A 80 19.60 9.55 -15.22
C ASP A 80 18.46 10.59 -15.16
N MET A 81 17.25 10.14 -14.79
CA MET A 81 16.07 11.01 -14.67
C MET A 81 15.37 10.85 -13.31
N ASP A 82 14.93 11.97 -12.75
CA ASP A 82 14.10 11.97 -11.54
C ASP A 82 12.66 11.56 -11.85
N LEU A 83 12.02 10.82 -10.94
CA LEU A 83 10.62 10.40 -11.10
C LEU A 83 9.64 11.59 -11.29
N LYS A 84 9.92 12.73 -10.65
CA LYS A 84 9.06 13.92 -10.74
C LYS A 84 9.08 14.49 -12.16
N THR A 85 10.27 14.67 -12.74
CA THR A 85 10.43 15.20 -14.09
C THR A 85 9.90 14.21 -15.13
N PHE A 86 10.10 12.91 -14.91
CA PHE A 86 9.51 11.86 -15.74
C PHE A 86 7.98 11.93 -15.80
N ASN A 87 7.30 11.96 -14.65
CA ASN A 87 5.84 12.03 -14.62
C ASN A 87 5.31 13.33 -15.22
N GLU A 88 5.95 14.45 -14.95
CA GLU A 88 5.56 15.74 -15.54
C GLU A 88 5.76 15.75 -17.06
N GLY A 89 6.81 15.12 -17.57
CA GLY A 89 7.02 14.94 -19.01
C GLY A 89 5.90 14.11 -19.64
N LEU A 90 5.55 12.98 -19.04
CA LEU A 90 4.47 12.11 -19.54
C LEU A 90 3.11 12.79 -19.53
N THR A 91 2.75 13.52 -18.47
CA THR A 91 1.46 14.22 -18.40
C THR A 91 1.35 15.32 -19.45
N ARG A 92 2.42 16.07 -19.70
CA ARG A 92 2.47 17.09 -20.76
C ARG A 92 2.40 16.50 -22.17
N CYS A 93 2.89 15.28 -22.36
CA CYS A 93 2.72 14.51 -23.60
C CYS A 93 1.32 13.86 -23.72
N ASN A 94 0.41 14.08 -22.78
CA ASN A 94 -0.91 13.43 -22.69
C ASN A 94 -0.84 11.89 -22.60
N ILE A 95 0.26 11.35 -22.06
CA ILE A 95 0.43 9.91 -21.82
C ILE A 95 -0.08 9.59 -20.41
N LEU A 96 -1.33 9.14 -20.32
CA LEU A 96 -2.04 8.90 -19.06
C LEU A 96 -1.83 7.47 -18.54
N LEU A 97 -0.59 7.11 -18.22
CA LEU A 97 -0.25 5.82 -17.63
C LEU A 97 -0.31 5.85 -16.11
N ASN A 98 -0.82 4.77 -15.50
CA ASN A 98 -0.84 4.63 -14.04
C ASN A 98 0.50 4.07 -13.53
N TYR A 99 0.83 4.35 -12.27
CA TYR A 99 2.07 3.88 -11.64
C TYR A 99 2.23 2.36 -11.63
N LYS A 100 1.12 1.62 -11.57
CA LYS A 100 1.13 0.15 -11.66
C LYS A 100 1.68 -0.32 -13.00
N SER A 101 1.11 0.16 -14.11
CA SER A 101 1.53 -0.19 -15.46
C SER A 101 2.96 0.23 -15.74
N LEU A 102 3.37 1.42 -15.29
CA LEU A 102 4.75 1.89 -15.42
C LEU A 102 5.72 0.97 -14.67
N ALA A 103 5.36 0.51 -13.46
CA ALA A 103 6.21 -0.41 -12.69
C ALA A 103 6.27 -1.80 -13.34
N ASP A 104 5.17 -2.27 -13.92
CA ASP A 104 5.15 -3.54 -14.67
C ASP A 104 6.01 -3.44 -15.94
N LEU A 105 5.92 -2.33 -16.68
CA LEU A 105 6.76 -2.06 -17.86
C LEU A 105 8.25 -1.95 -17.49
N ALA A 106 8.57 -1.30 -16.37
CA ALA A 106 9.94 -1.19 -15.89
C ALA A 106 10.55 -2.58 -15.61
N CYS A 107 9.78 -3.51 -15.03
CA CYS A 107 10.27 -4.85 -14.72
C CYS A 107 10.35 -5.78 -15.94
N TRP A 108 9.34 -5.78 -16.81
CA TRP A 108 9.21 -6.78 -17.86
C TRP A 108 9.64 -6.29 -19.24
N GLU A 109 9.52 -4.98 -19.49
CA GLU A 109 9.70 -4.37 -20.81
C GLU A 109 10.67 -3.17 -20.76
N PRO A 110 11.97 -3.41 -20.45
CA PRO A 110 12.93 -2.32 -20.22
C PRO A 110 13.14 -1.44 -21.47
N ARG A 111 12.99 -2.01 -22.68
CA ARG A 111 13.11 -1.25 -23.94
C ARG A 111 11.98 -0.23 -24.09
N THR A 112 10.76 -0.63 -23.75
CA THR A 112 9.58 0.23 -23.78
C THR A 112 9.66 1.29 -22.69
N PHE A 113 10.13 0.93 -21.49
CA PHE A 113 10.35 1.90 -20.43
C PHE A 113 11.40 2.95 -20.82
N LYS A 114 12.51 2.53 -21.44
CA LYS A 114 13.54 3.43 -21.96
C LYS A 114 13.00 4.40 -23.02
N SER A 115 12.13 3.97 -23.92
CA SER A 115 11.53 4.87 -24.92
C SER A 115 10.60 5.89 -24.27
N LEU A 116 9.82 5.51 -23.25
CA LEU A 116 9.01 6.44 -22.47
C LEU A 116 9.86 7.50 -21.77
N VAL A 117 10.99 7.09 -21.16
CA VAL A 117 11.92 8.05 -20.53
C VAL A 117 12.54 8.98 -21.57
N ALA A 118 12.90 8.47 -22.75
CA ALA A 118 13.41 9.32 -23.84
C ALA A 118 12.38 10.36 -24.30
N ILE A 119 11.11 9.97 -24.45
CA ILE A 119 10.00 10.90 -24.77
C ILE A 119 9.86 11.96 -23.69
N ALA A 120 9.85 11.56 -22.41
CA ALA A 120 9.76 12.49 -21.28
C ALA A 120 10.96 13.44 -21.23
N ASN A 121 12.17 12.97 -21.55
CA ASN A 121 13.39 13.80 -21.57
C ASN A 121 13.33 14.84 -22.68
N ALA A 122 12.95 14.42 -23.89
CA ALA A 122 12.79 15.33 -25.02
C ALA A 122 11.77 16.42 -24.71
N ARG A 123 10.66 16.06 -24.05
CA ARG A 123 9.65 17.04 -23.61
C ARG A 123 10.19 17.98 -22.53
N ALA A 124 10.93 17.45 -21.55
CA ALA A 124 11.54 18.24 -20.49
C ALA A 124 12.55 19.27 -21.01
N GLN A 125 13.31 18.91 -22.05
CA GLN A 125 14.24 19.80 -22.72
C GLN A 125 13.52 20.91 -23.50
N GLN A 126 12.47 20.56 -24.26
CA GLN A 126 11.65 21.54 -24.99
C GLN A 126 11.05 22.61 -24.07
N ASP A 127 10.56 22.19 -22.91
CA ASP A 127 9.88 23.07 -21.98
C ASP A 127 10.82 23.72 -20.93
N GLY A 128 12.07 23.28 -20.83
CA GLY A 128 13.09 23.86 -19.96
C GLY A 128 12.84 23.74 -18.44
N PHE A 129 12.00 22.78 -17.98
CA PHE A 129 11.67 22.64 -16.55
C PHE A 129 12.63 21.75 -15.75
N ASN A 130 13.65 21.17 -16.39
CA ASN A 130 14.73 20.46 -15.71
C ASN A 130 15.79 21.47 -15.21
N LYS A 131 15.39 22.38 -14.30
CA LYS A 131 16.37 23.14 -13.53
C LYS A 131 17.08 22.16 -12.63
N GLN A 132 18.19 21.59 -13.12
CA GLN A 132 19.20 21.03 -12.23
C GLN A 132 19.37 22.07 -11.12
N LYS A 133 19.26 21.64 -9.86
CA LYS A 133 19.97 22.36 -8.82
C LYS A 133 21.41 22.23 -9.24
N THR A 134 21.92 23.21 -9.99
CA THR A 134 23.36 23.42 -10.02
C THR A 134 23.72 23.45 -8.54
N LYS A 135 24.56 22.51 -8.10
CA LYS A 135 25.28 22.75 -6.86
C LYS A 135 25.94 24.09 -7.12
N LYS A 136 25.39 25.17 -6.57
CA LYS A 136 26.15 26.40 -6.40
C LYS A 136 27.28 25.91 -5.52
N GLU A 137 28.45 25.68 -6.13
CA GLU A 137 29.68 25.66 -5.37
C GLU A 137 29.60 26.91 -4.48
N SER A 138 29.73 26.71 -3.16
CA SER A 138 29.79 27.85 -2.28
C SER A 138 31.02 28.64 -2.70
N THR A 139 30.82 29.74 -3.42
CA THR A 139 31.88 30.64 -3.90
C THR A 139 32.62 31.30 -2.73
N THR A 140 32.24 30.97 -1.49
CA THR A 140 32.74 31.52 -0.23
C THR A 140 33.91 30.73 0.36
N VAL A 141 34.29 29.56 -0.16
CA VAL A 141 35.51 28.89 0.31
C VAL A 141 36.62 29.07 -0.71
N ILE A 142 37.19 30.28 -0.71
CA ILE A 142 38.55 30.51 -1.22
C ILE A 142 39.47 29.93 -0.13
N THR A 143 39.89 28.67 -0.26
CA THR A 143 41.06 28.19 0.48
C THR A 143 42.30 28.88 -0.10
N ASN A 144 42.58 30.09 0.37
CA ASN A 144 43.92 30.64 0.28
C ASN A 144 44.80 29.79 1.22
N GLY A 145 45.58 28.86 0.66
CA GLY A 145 46.66 28.19 1.37
C GLY A 145 46.51 26.68 1.46
N LEU A 146 47.22 25.97 0.58
CA LEU A 146 48.50 25.32 0.93
C LEU A 146 49.11 24.79 -0.37
N ILE A 147 50.14 25.49 -0.85
CA ILE A 147 51.20 24.87 -1.65
C ILE A 147 52.24 24.46 -0.60
N GLU A 148 52.28 23.17 -0.29
CA GLU A 148 53.50 22.41 0.05
C GLU A 148 53.38 21.04 -0.63
#